data_AF-B1Y3I1-F1
#
_entry.id   AF-B1Y3I1-F1
#
_cell.length_a   1.000
_cell.length_b   1.000
_cell.length_c   1.000
_cell.angle_alpha   90.00
_cell.angle_beta   90.00
_cell.angle_gamma   90.00
#
_symmetry.space_group_name_H-M   'P 1'
#
loop_
_entity.id
_entity.type
_entity.pdbx_description
1 polymer ?
#
loop_
_entity_poly.entity_id
_entity_poly.type
_entity_poly.pdbx_seq_one_letter_code
_entity_poly.pdbx_strand_id
1 'polypeptide(L)'
;MILNAATLALLAQTVDMRFQAGLARAVTAWDAVAMTVPSASAENIYPYLKDVGAIREWVGDRVIQNLAKGEFSIKNKSYEQTQGVPRTAVDDDAYGVYGPMFENMGLNVASFPADQIFPTLKAGFTTLGPDGQYFFDTDHPVGSGVVSNHMGGAGEAWYIIDASKVYKPVIWQPRKAFNMVKLFSETDPNVFFKSEYVWGVDGRAGVGYSPFWQLAFASKQTLDATNITATLTAMASQRGESGKPLKITPTHLVCSPTLAETARAIFGKELISNGESNVLKGRLQVIEAPELL
;
A
#
# COMPACT_ATOMS: atom_id res chain seq x y z
N MET A 1 23.77 -31.56 21.07
CA MET A 1 23.98 -32.38 19.83
C MET A 1 25.40 -32.11 19.32
N ILE A 2 26.08 -33.02 18.59
CA ILE A 2 27.36 -32.64 17.96
C ILE A 2 27.04 -31.77 16.75
N LEU A 3 27.40 -30.49 16.77
CA LEU A 3 27.35 -29.64 15.58
C LEU A 3 28.22 -30.26 14.49
N ASN A 4 27.58 -30.56 13.37
CA ASN A 4 28.26 -30.98 12.15
C ASN A 4 27.53 -30.40 10.93
N ALA A 5 28.16 -30.50 9.77
CA ALA A 5 27.63 -29.94 8.52
C ALA A 5 26.19 -30.40 8.20
N ALA A 6 25.81 -31.63 8.58
CA ALA A 6 24.46 -32.15 8.33
C ALA A 6 23.41 -31.50 9.26
N THR A 7 23.72 -31.32 10.55
CA THR A 7 22.82 -30.65 11.51
C THR A 7 22.61 -29.17 11.18
N LEU A 8 23.67 -28.48 10.73
CA LEU A 8 23.59 -27.09 10.25
C LEU A 8 22.75 -26.98 8.96
N ALA A 9 22.91 -27.91 8.02
CA ALA A 9 22.11 -27.93 6.80
C ALA A 9 20.61 -28.13 7.07
N LEU A 10 20.25 -29.03 7.99
CA LEU A 10 18.87 -29.27 8.38
C LEU A 10 18.23 -28.04 9.05
N LEU A 11 19.00 -27.35 9.91
CA LEU A 11 18.55 -26.11 10.55
C LEU A 11 18.31 -25.01 9.50
N ALA A 12 19.24 -24.82 8.58
CA ALA A 12 19.08 -23.88 7.47
C ALA A 12 17.78 -24.14 6.67
N GLN A 13 17.52 -25.40 6.31
CA GLN A 13 16.30 -25.79 5.59
C GLN A 13 15.03 -25.50 6.40
N THR A 14 15.06 -25.73 7.71
CA THR A 14 13.93 -25.44 8.61
C THR A 14 13.65 -23.95 8.69
N VAL A 15 14.69 -23.13 8.80
CA VAL A 15 14.56 -21.66 8.80
C VAL A 15 13.98 -21.16 7.48
N ASP A 16 14.49 -21.65 6.35
CA ASP A 16 13.96 -21.32 5.01
C ASP A 16 12.48 -21.70 4.90
N MET A 17 12.09 -22.90 5.34
CA MET A 17 10.69 -23.35 5.34
C MET A 17 9.79 -22.44 6.18
N ARG A 18 10.22 -22.08 7.39
CA ARG A 18 9.45 -21.20 8.28
C ARG A 18 9.29 -19.81 7.70
N PHE A 19 10.36 -19.24 7.15
CA PHE A 19 10.31 -17.96 6.46
C PHE A 19 9.33 -17.97 5.28
N GLN A 20 9.36 -19.01 4.45
CA GLN A 20 8.40 -19.15 3.33
C GLN A 20 6.95 -19.33 3.82
N ALA A 21 6.73 -20.06 4.92
CA ALA A 21 5.40 -20.17 5.53
C ALA A 21 4.88 -18.80 6.01
N GLY A 22 5.76 -17.97 6.58
CA GLY A 22 5.47 -16.59 6.94
C GLY A 22 5.09 -15.72 5.75
N LEU A 23 5.88 -15.80 4.68
CA LEU A 23 5.63 -15.05 3.43
C LEU A 23 4.25 -15.36 2.84
N ALA A 24 3.79 -16.61 2.96
CA ALA A 24 2.50 -17.05 2.45
C ALA A 24 1.30 -16.64 3.32
N ARG A 25 1.51 -16.06 4.51
CA ARG A 25 0.43 -15.73 5.46
C ARG A 25 -0.21 -14.36 5.25
N ALA A 26 0.48 -13.40 4.62
CA ALA A 26 -0.06 -12.06 4.50
C ALA A 26 -1.20 -12.00 3.47
N VAL A 27 -2.35 -11.48 3.91
CA VAL A 27 -3.47 -11.13 3.04
C VAL A 27 -3.71 -9.65 3.23
N THR A 28 -3.08 -8.83 2.41
CA THR A 28 -3.21 -7.37 2.49
C THR A 28 -3.69 -6.85 1.14
N ALA A 29 -4.84 -6.17 1.13
CA ALA A 29 -5.44 -5.57 -0.06
C ALA A 29 -4.81 -4.19 -0.36
N TRP A 30 -3.47 -4.10 -0.33
CA TRP A 30 -2.72 -2.88 -0.64
C TRP A 30 -2.53 -2.67 -2.14
N ASP A 31 -2.62 -3.76 -2.93
CA ASP A 31 -3.09 -3.65 -4.31
C ASP A 31 -4.53 -3.09 -4.23
N ALA A 32 -5.41 -2.96 -5.21
CA ALA A 32 -6.50 -1.95 -5.13
C ALA A 32 -6.08 -0.46 -4.86
N VAL A 33 -5.27 -0.11 -3.84
CA VAL A 33 -4.79 1.24 -3.52
C VAL A 33 -3.50 1.61 -4.26
N ALA A 34 -2.55 0.68 -4.38
CA ALA A 34 -1.26 0.95 -5.02
C ALA A 34 -0.99 0.08 -6.25
N MET A 35 -0.34 0.67 -7.25
CA MET A 35 0.20 -0.04 -8.41
C MET A 35 1.69 -0.31 -8.23
N THR A 36 2.14 -1.48 -8.68
CA THR A 36 3.55 -1.86 -8.63
C THR A 36 4.29 -1.33 -9.85
N VAL A 37 5.35 -0.56 -9.63
CA VAL A 37 6.27 -0.11 -10.68
C VAL A 37 7.70 -0.52 -10.31
N PRO A 38 8.28 -1.56 -10.93
CA PRO A 38 9.64 -1.98 -10.62
C PRO A 38 10.67 -0.88 -10.85
N SER A 39 11.72 -0.86 -10.03
CA SER A 39 12.83 0.10 -10.14
C SER A 39 14.18 -0.60 -10.20
N ALA A 40 15.11 -0.05 -10.98
CA ALA A 40 16.51 -0.50 -11.02
C ALA A 40 17.49 0.55 -10.48
N SER A 41 17.04 1.78 -10.24
CA SER A 41 17.85 2.96 -9.91
C SER A 41 17.74 3.33 -8.42
N ALA A 42 18.43 4.41 -8.00
CA ALA A 42 18.27 4.95 -6.65
C ALA A 42 16.93 5.70 -6.48
N GLU A 43 16.39 6.22 -7.57
CA GLU A 43 15.07 6.86 -7.67
C GLU A 43 14.53 6.67 -9.08
N ASN A 44 13.20 6.68 -9.24
CA ASN A 44 12.59 6.79 -10.56
C ASN A 44 12.00 8.19 -10.71
N ILE A 45 12.18 8.76 -11.89
CA ILE A 45 11.56 10.01 -12.32
C ILE A 45 10.38 9.64 -13.20
N TYR A 46 9.21 10.17 -12.87
CA TYR A 46 7.96 9.91 -13.57
C TYR A 46 7.49 11.16 -14.29
N PRO A 47 7.02 11.04 -15.54
CA PRO A 47 6.32 12.14 -16.18
C PRO A 47 5.02 12.40 -15.43
N TYR A 48 4.72 13.68 -15.22
CA TYR A 48 3.42 14.08 -14.69
C TYR A 48 2.35 13.91 -15.78
N LEU A 49 1.44 12.96 -15.57
CA LEU A 49 0.30 12.72 -16.45
C LEU A 49 -0.94 13.36 -15.82
N LYS A 50 -1.48 14.41 -16.43
CA LYS A 50 -2.67 15.14 -15.95
C LYS A 50 -3.93 14.29 -15.99
N ASP A 51 -4.11 13.53 -17.07
CA ASP A 51 -5.19 12.59 -17.26
C ASP A 51 -4.71 11.32 -17.97
N VAL A 52 -5.58 10.30 -18.05
CA VAL A 52 -5.27 9.04 -18.75
C VAL A 52 -5.54 9.13 -20.26
N GLY A 53 -5.86 10.32 -20.78
CA GLY A 53 -6.29 10.56 -22.15
C GLY A 53 -7.68 9.99 -22.46
N ALA A 54 -8.30 10.47 -23.54
CA ALA A 54 -9.55 9.94 -24.05
C ALA A 54 -9.46 9.70 -25.56
N ILE A 55 -10.07 8.60 -26.03
CA ILE A 55 -10.29 8.36 -27.45
C ILE A 55 -11.25 9.45 -27.96
N ARG A 56 -10.87 10.09 -29.07
CA ARG A 56 -11.67 11.09 -29.76
C ARG A 56 -11.80 10.70 -31.23
N GLU A 57 -12.87 11.15 -31.85
CA GLU A 57 -12.99 11.10 -33.29
C GLU A 57 -11.83 11.84 -33.95
N TRP A 58 -11.35 11.30 -35.07
CA TRP A 58 -10.27 11.89 -35.83
C TRP A 58 -10.81 13.07 -36.65
N VAL A 59 -10.70 14.27 -36.09
CA VAL A 59 -11.03 15.52 -36.78
C VAL A 59 -9.80 16.42 -36.73
N GLY A 60 -9.26 16.78 -37.89
CA GLY A 60 -8.01 17.53 -38.05
C GLY A 60 -6.75 16.70 -37.76
N ASP A 61 -5.65 17.41 -37.47
CA ASP A 61 -4.38 16.78 -37.11
C ASP A 61 -4.46 16.04 -35.77
N ARG A 62 -3.56 15.06 -35.59
CA ARG A 62 -3.48 14.29 -34.35
C ARG A 62 -3.19 15.22 -33.17
N VAL A 63 -4.09 15.23 -32.18
CA VAL A 63 -3.88 15.95 -30.92
C VAL A 63 -3.20 15.04 -29.90
N ILE A 64 -2.08 15.52 -29.35
CA ILE A 64 -1.32 14.85 -28.30
C ILE A 64 -1.95 15.21 -26.95
N GLN A 65 -2.50 14.22 -26.25
CA GLN A 65 -3.00 14.37 -24.88
C GLN A 65 -1.82 14.41 -23.91
N ASN A 66 -1.97 15.10 -22.76
CA ASN A 66 -0.95 15.17 -21.71
C ASN A 66 0.38 15.81 -22.11
N LEU A 67 0.37 16.87 -22.93
CA LEU A 67 1.57 17.66 -23.26
C LEU A 67 2.11 18.53 -22.10
N ALA A 68 1.79 18.20 -20.85
CA ALA A 68 2.21 18.98 -19.70
C ALA A 68 3.67 18.67 -19.33
N LYS A 69 4.49 19.71 -19.15
CA LYS A 69 5.84 19.60 -18.59
C LYS A 69 5.75 19.53 -17.07
N GLY A 70 6.21 18.43 -16.51
CA GLY A 70 6.36 18.23 -15.06
C GLY A 70 6.88 16.83 -14.81
N GLU A 71 7.67 16.68 -13.76
CA GLU A 71 8.19 15.38 -13.33
C GLU A 71 8.13 15.30 -11.81
N PHE A 72 7.95 14.09 -11.30
CA PHE A 72 8.05 13.82 -9.87
C PHE A 72 8.92 12.59 -9.66
N SER A 73 9.60 12.53 -8.52
CA SER A 73 10.55 11.45 -8.22
C SER A 73 10.13 10.64 -7.01
N ILE A 74 10.25 9.31 -7.09
CA ILE A 74 10.12 8.42 -5.94
C ILE A 74 11.49 7.81 -5.63
N LYS A 75 12.01 8.13 -4.44
CA LYS A 75 13.32 7.65 -3.97
C LYS A 75 13.22 6.27 -3.33
N ASN A 76 14.12 5.37 -3.70
CA ASN A 76 14.25 4.06 -3.06
C ASN A 76 15.04 4.16 -1.77
N LYS A 77 14.40 3.78 -0.66
CA LYS A 77 15.03 3.64 0.65
C LYS A 77 15.49 2.19 0.87
N SER A 78 16.40 2.01 1.82
CA SER A 78 16.87 0.68 2.25
C SER A 78 16.19 0.31 3.56
N TYR A 79 15.81 -0.95 3.68
CA TYR A 79 15.11 -1.50 4.82
C TYR A 79 15.73 -2.84 5.19
N GLU A 80 15.75 -3.16 6.48
CA GLU A 80 16.24 -4.44 6.97
C GLU A 80 15.47 -4.90 8.20
N GLN A 81 15.47 -6.21 8.43
CA GLN A 81 15.14 -6.82 9.71
C GLN A 81 16.17 -7.91 9.98
N THR A 82 16.83 -7.85 11.14
CA THR A 82 17.89 -8.79 11.53
C THR A 82 17.58 -9.44 12.88
N GLN A 83 17.80 -10.74 12.98
CA GLN A 83 17.61 -11.55 14.19
C GLN A 83 18.87 -12.37 14.49
N GLY A 84 19.30 -12.34 15.76
CA GLY A 84 20.36 -13.19 16.28
C GLY A 84 19.78 -14.39 17.03
N VAL A 85 20.37 -15.57 16.85
CA VAL A 85 20.11 -16.76 17.66
C VAL A 85 21.40 -17.11 18.41
N PRO A 86 21.36 -17.24 19.74
CA PRO A 86 22.52 -17.66 20.52
C PRO A 86 23.07 -19.00 20.00
N ARG A 87 24.40 -19.10 19.91
CA ARG A 87 25.08 -20.35 19.51
C ARG A 87 24.65 -21.51 20.41
N THR A 88 24.55 -21.27 21.72
CA THR A 88 24.14 -22.27 22.70
C THR A 88 22.76 -22.84 22.39
N ALA A 89 21.83 -22.04 21.88
CA ALA A 89 20.51 -22.54 21.49
C ALA A 89 20.56 -23.52 20.30
N VAL A 90 21.59 -23.42 19.45
CA VAL A 90 21.87 -24.38 18.38
C VAL A 90 22.62 -25.60 18.93
N ASP A 91 23.62 -25.39 19.78
CA ASP A 91 24.39 -26.45 20.44
C ASP A 91 23.48 -27.43 21.22
N ASP A 92 22.47 -26.85 21.89
CA ASP A 92 21.51 -27.53 22.76
C ASP A 92 20.28 -28.09 22.02
N ASP A 93 20.22 -28.00 20.69
CA ASP A 93 19.08 -28.46 19.87
C ASP A 93 17.75 -27.76 20.24
N ALA A 94 17.82 -26.56 20.82
CA ALA A 94 16.68 -25.75 21.23
C ALA A 94 16.19 -24.78 20.13
N TYR A 95 16.75 -24.87 18.93
CA TYR A 95 16.45 -23.95 17.82
C TYR A 95 15.00 -24.01 17.34
N GLY A 96 14.29 -25.11 17.58
CA GLY A 96 12.88 -25.28 17.20
C GLY A 96 11.97 -24.20 17.81
N VAL A 97 12.36 -23.67 18.98
CA VAL A 97 11.67 -22.56 19.67
C VAL A 97 11.75 -21.25 18.86
N TYR A 98 12.76 -21.09 17.99
CA TYR A 98 12.96 -19.91 17.15
C TYR A 98 12.22 -20.01 15.80
N GLY A 99 11.60 -21.16 15.48
CA GLY A 99 10.80 -21.32 14.26
C GLY A 99 9.75 -20.21 14.04
N PRO A 100 8.93 -19.86 15.06
CA PRO A 100 7.98 -18.75 14.97
C PRO A 100 8.62 -17.39 14.68
N MET A 101 9.86 -17.16 15.09
CA MET A 101 10.59 -15.91 14.81
C MET A 101 10.84 -15.75 13.31
N PHE A 102 11.30 -16.80 12.63
CA PHE A 102 11.54 -16.78 11.19
C PHE A 102 10.24 -16.75 10.38
N GLU A 103 9.19 -17.43 10.87
CA GLU A 103 7.85 -17.32 10.30
C GLU A 103 7.31 -15.89 10.42
N ASN A 104 7.51 -15.23 11.57
CA ASN A 104 7.15 -13.82 11.72
C ASN A 104 7.98 -12.90 10.82
N MET A 105 9.27 -13.18 10.63
CA MET A 105 10.11 -12.43 9.70
C MET A 105 9.58 -12.51 8.26
N GLY A 106 9.14 -13.71 7.82
CA GLY A 106 8.46 -13.88 6.53
C GLY A 106 7.15 -13.09 6.44
N LEU A 107 6.34 -13.11 7.52
CA LEU A 107 5.11 -12.32 7.59
C LEU A 107 5.39 -10.82 7.46
N ASN A 108 6.38 -10.29 8.17
CA ASN A 108 6.75 -8.87 8.09
C ASN A 108 7.15 -8.48 6.67
N VAL A 109 7.93 -9.31 5.98
CA VAL A 109 8.31 -9.07 4.58
C VAL A 109 7.08 -9.02 3.67
N ALA A 110 6.12 -9.92 3.87
CA ALA A 110 4.92 -9.97 3.05
C ALA A 110 3.94 -8.82 3.33
N SER A 111 3.87 -8.35 4.59
CA SER A 111 3.06 -7.18 4.99
C SER A 111 3.72 -5.85 4.66
N PHE A 112 5.05 -5.82 4.46
CA PHE A 112 5.82 -4.59 4.30
C PHE A 112 5.28 -3.58 3.27
N PRO A 113 4.74 -3.98 2.10
CA PRO A 113 4.12 -3.02 1.19
C PRO A 113 2.95 -2.26 1.85
N ALA A 114 2.08 -2.94 2.59
CA ALA A 114 0.97 -2.33 3.31
C ALA A 114 1.47 -1.33 4.37
N ASP A 115 2.52 -1.71 5.11
CA ASP A 115 3.21 -0.86 6.10
C ASP A 115 3.79 0.43 5.50
N GLN A 116 3.98 0.49 4.18
CA GLN A 116 4.43 1.70 3.48
C GLN A 116 3.27 2.44 2.80
N ILE A 117 2.32 1.72 2.22
CA ILE A 117 1.25 2.27 1.38
C ILE A 117 0.17 2.97 2.21
N PHE A 118 -0.36 2.33 3.25
CA PHE A 118 -1.45 2.91 4.03
C PHE A 118 -1.01 4.14 4.86
N PRO A 119 0.19 4.17 5.47
CA PRO A 119 0.70 5.40 6.06
C PRO A 119 0.92 6.50 5.03
N THR A 120 1.35 6.16 3.81
CA THR A 120 1.43 7.14 2.70
C THR A 120 0.04 7.68 2.36
N LEU A 121 -0.99 6.83 2.29
CA LEU A 121 -2.37 7.30 2.09
C LEU A 121 -2.78 8.26 3.23
N LYS A 122 -2.59 7.88 4.50
CA LYS A 122 -2.89 8.72 5.68
C LYS A 122 -2.20 10.07 5.65
N ALA A 123 -0.95 10.12 5.18
CA ALA A 123 -0.17 11.35 5.08
C ALA A 123 -0.67 12.33 3.99
N GLY A 124 -1.62 11.93 3.14
CA GLY A 124 -2.07 12.69 1.97
C GLY A 124 -2.67 14.06 2.27
N PHE A 125 -3.15 14.28 3.50
CA PHE A 125 -3.61 15.60 3.95
C PHE A 125 -2.47 16.61 4.23
N THR A 126 -1.23 16.15 4.24
CA THR A 126 -0.05 16.93 4.67
C THR A 126 1.17 16.76 3.77
N THR A 127 1.11 15.84 2.81
CA THR A 127 2.19 15.55 1.88
C THR A 127 1.76 15.94 0.47
N LEU A 128 2.62 16.69 -0.20
CA LEU A 128 2.35 17.14 -1.57
C LEU A 128 2.33 15.97 -2.54
N GLY A 129 1.34 15.96 -3.43
CA GLY A 129 1.24 15.09 -4.58
C GLY A 129 2.01 15.61 -5.79
N PRO A 130 1.99 14.88 -6.90
CA PRO A 130 2.74 15.24 -8.11
C PRO A 130 2.31 16.54 -8.79
N ASP A 131 1.13 17.08 -8.46
CA ASP A 131 0.61 18.35 -8.97
C ASP A 131 0.97 19.56 -8.10
N GLY A 132 1.68 19.35 -6.98
CA GLY A 132 2.12 20.40 -6.08
C GLY A 132 1.11 20.80 -5.00
N GLN A 133 -0.09 20.20 -4.98
CA GLN A 133 -1.08 20.33 -3.89
C GLN A 133 -0.92 19.18 -2.89
N TYR A 134 -1.55 19.25 -1.71
CA TYR A 134 -1.64 18.06 -0.87
C TYR A 134 -2.37 16.94 -1.64
N PHE A 135 -2.02 15.67 -1.41
CA PHE A 135 -2.68 14.60 -2.16
C PHE A 135 -4.19 14.52 -1.91
N PHE A 136 -4.63 14.90 -0.70
CA PHE A 136 -6.02 15.15 -0.39
C PHE A 136 -6.25 16.63 -0.15
N ASP A 137 -6.69 17.33 -1.18
CA ASP A 137 -6.90 18.77 -1.17
C ASP A 137 -8.26 19.17 -1.76
N THR A 138 -8.59 20.44 -1.57
CA THR A 138 -9.82 21.07 -2.06
C THR A 138 -9.64 21.77 -3.41
N ASP A 139 -8.40 21.90 -3.88
CA ASP A 139 -8.03 22.83 -4.96
C ASP A 139 -7.05 22.25 -5.99
N HIS A 140 -7.18 20.97 -6.35
CA HIS A 140 -6.37 20.38 -7.42
C HIS A 140 -6.64 21.07 -8.77
N PRO A 141 -5.60 21.53 -9.50
CA PRO A 141 -5.76 22.25 -10.75
C PRO A 141 -6.27 21.36 -11.89
N VAL A 142 -7.37 21.75 -12.53
CA VAL A 142 -7.96 21.07 -13.70
C VAL A 142 -8.36 22.12 -14.74
N GLY A 143 -7.58 22.24 -15.82
CA GLY A 143 -7.75 23.30 -16.81
C GLY A 143 -7.59 24.69 -16.18
N SER A 144 -8.60 25.55 -16.30
CA SER A 144 -8.62 26.87 -15.66
C SER A 144 -9.29 26.90 -14.28
N GLY A 145 -9.79 25.75 -13.80
CA GLY A 145 -10.49 25.63 -12.52
C GLY A 145 -9.74 24.73 -11.53
N VAL A 146 -10.40 24.48 -10.40
CA VAL A 146 -9.91 23.55 -9.37
C VAL A 146 -10.99 22.55 -8.98
N VAL A 147 -10.58 21.38 -8.51
CA VAL A 147 -11.45 20.27 -8.10
C VAL A 147 -10.94 19.68 -6.79
N SER A 148 -11.87 19.32 -5.90
CA SER A 148 -11.58 18.69 -4.61
C SER A 148 -11.60 17.16 -4.71
N ASN A 149 -10.71 16.50 -3.96
CA ASN A 149 -10.88 15.11 -3.51
C ASN A 149 -10.92 14.97 -1.97
N HIS A 150 -10.96 16.09 -1.25
CA HIS A 150 -11.17 16.13 0.18
C HIS A 150 -12.59 16.59 0.53
N MET A 151 -13.34 15.72 1.20
CA MET A 151 -14.72 16.00 1.62
C MET A 151 -14.81 16.82 2.92
N GLY A 152 -13.69 17.23 3.52
CA GLY A 152 -13.67 17.98 4.78
C GLY A 152 -13.93 17.14 6.03
N GLY A 153 -14.32 17.81 7.12
CA GLY A 153 -14.53 17.21 8.45
C GLY A 153 -13.30 17.26 9.36
N ALA A 154 -13.46 16.82 10.61
CA ALA A 154 -12.43 16.90 11.65
C ALA A 154 -12.24 15.59 12.44
N GLY A 155 -12.99 14.54 12.10
CA GLY A 155 -12.89 13.22 12.72
C GLY A 155 -11.79 12.36 12.13
N GLU A 156 -11.86 11.07 12.44
CA GLU A 156 -10.98 10.06 11.86
C GLU A 156 -11.22 9.92 10.35
N ALA A 157 -10.13 9.80 9.60
CA ALA A 157 -10.18 9.79 8.14
C ALA A 157 -10.58 8.41 7.60
N TRP A 158 -11.41 8.42 6.56
CA TRP A 158 -11.72 7.28 5.72
C TRP A 158 -11.59 7.66 4.25
N TYR A 159 -11.30 6.66 3.41
CA TYR A 159 -10.92 6.88 2.01
C TYR A 159 -11.78 6.03 1.09
N ILE A 160 -12.17 6.58 -0.06
CA ILE A 160 -12.83 5.83 -1.13
C ILE A 160 -11.92 5.79 -2.35
N ILE A 161 -11.70 4.57 -2.88
CA ILE A 161 -10.75 4.31 -3.96
C ILE A 161 -11.46 3.72 -5.18
N ASP A 162 -11.07 4.16 -6.38
CA ASP A 162 -11.38 3.48 -7.64
C ASP A 162 -10.23 2.54 -8.03
N ALA A 163 -10.39 1.28 -7.64
CA ALA A 163 -9.49 0.18 -8.01
C ALA A 163 -9.87 -0.50 -9.35
N SER A 164 -10.87 0.01 -10.08
CA SER A 164 -11.27 -0.56 -11.38
C SER A 164 -10.35 -0.15 -12.53
N LYS A 165 -9.50 0.85 -12.30
CA LYS A 165 -8.58 1.40 -13.30
C LYS A 165 -7.23 0.67 -13.28
N VAL A 166 -6.52 0.80 -14.40
CA VAL A 166 -5.15 0.28 -14.54
C VAL A 166 -4.19 1.07 -13.65
N TYR A 167 -4.36 2.39 -13.61
CA TYR A 167 -3.62 3.26 -12.71
C TYR A 167 -4.27 3.29 -11.33
N LYS A 168 -3.47 3.55 -10.31
CA LYS A 168 -3.89 3.59 -8.91
C LYS A 168 -3.35 4.84 -8.23
N PRO A 169 -3.96 5.31 -7.12
CA PRO A 169 -3.57 6.55 -6.46
C PRO A 169 -2.16 6.52 -5.86
N VAL A 170 -1.66 5.35 -5.47
CA VAL A 170 -0.32 5.17 -4.89
C VAL A 170 0.56 4.31 -5.81
N ILE A 171 1.87 4.57 -5.79
CA ILE A 171 2.90 3.78 -6.46
C ILE A 171 3.71 3.05 -5.39
N TRP A 172 3.74 1.73 -5.51
CA TRP A 172 4.72 0.88 -4.83
C TRP A 172 5.88 0.59 -5.79
N GLN A 173 7.10 0.93 -5.38
CA GLN A 173 8.28 0.86 -6.22
C GLN A 173 9.31 -0.13 -5.65
N PRO A 174 9.16 -1.45 -5.86
CA PRO A 174 10.17 -2.41 -5.43
C PRO A 174 11.43 -2.30 -6.29
N ARG A 175 12.59 -2.26 -5.63
CA ARG A 175 13.92 -2.18 -6.28
C ARG A 175 14.83 -3.35 -5.95
N LYS A 176 14.85 -3.80 -4.70
CA LYS A 176 15.49 -5.05 -4.26
C LYS A 176 14.47 -5.82 -3.44
N ALA A 177 14.11 -7.01 -3.89
CA ALA A 177 13.26 -7.92 -3.13
C ALA A 177 13.94 -8.32 -1.82
N PHE A 178 13.13 -8.48 -0.77
CA PHE A 178 13.60 -8.92 0.53
C PHE A 178 13.91 -10.41 0.47
N ASN A 179 15.20 -10.74 0.53
CA ASN A 179 15.67 -12.12 0.58
C ASN A 179 16.37 -12.37 1.91
N MET A 180 16.20 -13.58 2.44
CA MET A 180 16.89 -13.96 3.67
C MET A 180 18.39 -14.12 3.40
N VAL A 181 19.20 -13.44 4.20
CA VAL A 181 20.64 -13.54 4.29
C VAL A 181 21.02 -14.07 5.66
N LYS A 182 22.19 -14.70 5.78
CA LYS A 182 22.62 -15.31 7.04
C LYS A 182 24.13 -15.30 7.23
N LEU A 183 24.53 -15.20 8.48
CA LEU A 183 25.85 -15.53 9.01
C LEU A 183 25.64 -16.73 9.92
N PHE A 184 25.77 -17.92 9.33
CA PHE A 184 25.48 -19.22 9.94
C PHE A 184 26.64 -20.21 9.77
N SER A 185 27.86 -19.76 10.01
CA SER A 185 29.10 -20.55 10.06
C SER A 185 29.79 -20.37 11.40
N GLU A 186 30.46 -21.40 11.92
CA GLU A 186 31.25 -21.29 13.15
C GLU A 186 32.41 -20.29 13.04
N THR A 187 32.86 -20.02 11.82
CA THR A 187 33.93 -19.06 11.53
C THR A 187 33.42 -17.63 11.32
N ASP A 188 32.12 -17.39 11.40
CA ASP A 188 31.59 -16.05 11.22
C ASP A 188 31.99 -15.13 12.37
N PRO A 189 32.31 -13.85 12.09
CA PRO A 189 32.72 -12.90 13.13
C PRO A 189 31.70 -12.79 14.28
N ASN A 190 30.39 -12.87 14.00
CA ASN A 190 29.37 -12.79 15.04
C ASN A 190 29.40 -13.99 16.00
N VAL A 191 29.80 -15.17 15.54
CA VAL A 191 29.98 -16.33 16.42
C VAL A 191 31.17 -16.09 17.34
N PHE A 192 32.27 -15.54 16.82
CA PHE A 192 33.44 -15.22 17.64
C PHE A 192 33.20 -14.07 18.63
N PHE A 193 32.67 -12.94 18.15
CA PHE A 193 32.53 -11.73 18.97
C PHE A 193 31.30 -11.75 19.88
N LYS A 194 30.23 -12.45 19.50
CA LYS A 194 28.93 -12.37 20.18
C LYS A 194 28.36 -13.73 20.58
N SER A 195 28.98 -14.84 20.16
CA SER A 195 28.44 -16.18 20.36
C SER A 195 27.03 -16.33 19.77
N GLU A 196 26.79 -15.74 18.59
CA GLU A 196 25.48 -15.70 17.92
C GLU A 196 25.59 -16.04 16.43
N TYR A 197 24.58 -16.76 15.94
CA TYR A 197 24.27 -16.89 14.53
C TYR A 197 23.25 -15.84 14.13
N VAL A 198 23.33 -15.33 12.89
CA VAL A 198 22.51 -14.19 12.47
C VAL A 198 21.77 -14.51 11.18
N TRP A 199 20.50 -14.15 11.14
CA TRP A 199 19.69 -14.11 9.92
C TRP A 199 19.14 -12.70 9.76
N GLY A 200 19.09 -12.22 8.54
CA GLY A 200 18.45 -10.97 8.24
C GLY A 200 17.70 -11.03 6.93
N VAL A 201 16.88 -10.03 6.69
CA VAL A 201 16.31 -9.71 5.39
C VAL A 201 16.66 -8.26 5.09
N ASP A 202 17.07 -8.00 3.86
CA ASP A 202 17.35 -6.64 3.44
C ASP A 202 16.75 -6.39 2.04
N GLY A 203 16.14 -5.22 1.88
CA GLY A 203 15.39 -4.86 0.68
C GLY A 203 15.47 -3.36 0.39
N ARG A 204 15.06 -3.00 -0.83
CA ARG A 204 14.98 -1.61 -1.25
C ARG A 204 13.68 -1.36 -1.97
N ALA A 205 12.99 -0.31 -1.58
CA ALA A 205 11.75 0.10 -2.22
C ALA A 205 11.49 1.59 -2.03
N GLY A 206 10.60 2.14 -2.85
CA GLY A 206 10.01 3.46 -2.68
C GLY A 206 8.49 3.36 -2.63
N VAL A 207 7.86 4.37 -2.03
CA VAL A 207 6.42 4.57 -2.04
C VAL A 207 6.14 6.05 -2.29
N GLY A 208 5.11 6.36 -3.06
CA GLY A 208 4.72 7.74 -3.33
C GLY A 208 3.39 7.83 -4.06
N TYR A 209 2.84 9.03 -4.17
CA TYR A 209 1.60 9.25 -4.90
C TYR A 209 1.81 9.16 -6.41
N SER A 210 0.81 8.61 -7.10
CA SER A 210 0.68 8.77 -8.54
C SER A 210 0.04 10.14 -8.85
N PRO A 211 0.06 10.61 -10.11
CA PRO A 211 -0.59 11.86 -10.46
C PRO A 211 -2.13 11.77 -10.45
N PHE A 212 -2.69 10.57 -10.22
CA PHE A 212 -4.12 10.29 -10.32
C PHE A 212 -4.85 10.44 -8.99
N TRP A 213 -4.77 11.62 -8.40
CA TRP A 213 -5.47 11.98 -7.16
C TRP A 213 -6.99 11.82 -7.28
N GLN A 214 -7.54 11.90 -8.50
CA GLN A 214 -8.97 11.69 -8.78
C GLN A 214 -9.45 10.28 -8.39
N LEU A 215 -8.54 9.30 -8.34
CA LEU A 215 -8.86 7.91 -8.01
C LEU A 215 -8.96 7.63 -6.51
N ALA A 216 -8.70 8.64 -5.66
CA ALA A 216 -8.82 8.53 -4.22
C ALA A 216 -9.48 9.77 -3.62
N PHE A 217 -10.58 9.57 -2.92
CA PHE A 217 -11.22 10.61 -2.12
C PHE A 217 -11.01 10.34 -0.64
N ALA A 218 -10.85 11.40 0.15
CA ALA A 218 -10.71 11.31 1.59
C ALA A 218 -11.72 12.19 2.32
N SER A 219 -12.26 11.67 3.43
CA SER A 219 -13.20 12.38 4.28
C SER A 219 -12.84 12.18 5.74
N LYS A 220 -12.97 13.26 6.52
CA LYS A 220 -12.91 13.27 7.99
C LYS A 220 -14.28 13.58 8.58
N GLN A 221 -15.34 13.51 7.77
CA GLN A 221 -16.71 13.59 8.27
C GLN A 221 -17.10 12.26 8.92
N THR A 222 -18.23 12.25 9.65
CA THR A 222 -18.78 11.01 10.21
C THR A 222 -18.95 9.96 9.12
N LEU A 223 -18.50 8.73 9.38
CA LEU A 223 -18.70 7.61 8.46
C LEU A 223 -20.15 7.13 8.55
N ASP A 224 -20.99 7.61 7.61
CA ASP A 224 -22.39 7.27 7.50
C ASP A 224 -22.85 7.20 6.04
N ALA A 225 -24.09 6.74 5.81
CA ALA A 225 -24.65 6.58 4.48
C ALA A 225 -24.74 7.91 3.69
N THR A 226 -25.00 9.02 4.39
CA THR A 226 -25.11 10.36 3.77
C THR A 226 -23.77 10.79 3.20
N ASN A 227 -22.71 10.74 4.02
CA ASN A 227 -21.37 11.19 3.63
C ASN A 227 -20.72 10.24 2.62
N ILE A 228 -20.98 8.93 2.72
CA ILE A 228 -20.56 7.96 1.69
C ILE A 228 -21.22 8.30 0.36
N THR A 229 -22.55 8.51 0.33
CA THR A 229 -23.27 8.82 -0.91
C THR A 229 -22.77 10.12 -1.52
N ALA A 230 -22.57 11.17 -0.71
CA ALA A 230 -22.00 12.44 -1.17
C ALA A 230 -20.61 12.26 -1.80
N THR A 231 -19.75 11.45 -1.17
CA THR A 231 -18.39 11.18 -1.66
C THR A 231 -18.42 10.37 -2.97
N LEU A 232 -19.27 9.34 -3.05
CA LEU A 232 -19.46 8.54 -4.27
C LEU A 232 -19.93 9.42 -5.43
N THR A 233 -20.89 10.31 -5.20
CA THR A 233 -21.38 11.24 -6.22
C THR A 233 -20.30 12.22 -6.66
N ALA A 234 -19.56 12.82 -5.71
CA ALA A 234 -18.47 13.74 -6.01
C ALA A 234 -17.40 13.06 -6.88
N MET A 235 -16.95 11.87 -6.48
CA MET A 235 -15.94 11.09 -7.18
C MET A 235 -16.39 10.65 -8.58
N ALA A 236 -17.62 10.16 -8.73
CA ALA A 236 -18.15 9.73 -10.03
C ALA A 236 -18.43 10.90 -11.01
N SER A 237 -18.62 12.12 -10.49
CA SER A 237 -18.97 13.31 -11.28
C SER A 237 -17.75 14.05 -11.84
N GLN A 238 -16.54 13.59 -11.54
CA GLN A 238 -15.32 14.26 -11.98
C GLN A 238 -15.16 14.27 -13.51
N ARG A 239 -14.65 15.40 -14.01
CA ARG A 239 -14.37 15.65 -15.42
C ARG A 239 -12.91 16.03 -15.58
N GLY A 240 -12.30 15.57 -16.67
CA GLY A 240 -10.93 15.97 -17.02
C GLY A 240 -10.89 17.36 -17.63
N GLU A 241 -9.68 17.82 -17.97
CA GLU A 241 -9.44 19.13 -18.59
C GLU A 241 -10.23 19.32 -19.91
N SER A 242 -10.47 18.24 -20.64
CA SER A 242 -11.31 18.25 -21.85
C SER A 242 -12.82 18.44 -21.59
N GLY A 243 -13.24 18.55 -20.33
CA GLY A 243 -14.65 18.59 -19.92
C GLY A 243 -15.38 17.24 -19.99
N LYS A 244 -14.73 16.19 -20.49
CA LYS A 244 -15.31 14.84 -20.56
C LYS A 244 -15.27 14.15 -19.18
N PRO A 245 -16.28 13.33 -18.84
CA PRO A 245 -16.25 12.52 -17.63
C PRO A 245 -15.04 11.59 -17.60
N LEU A 246 -14.38 11.50 -16.45
CA LEU A 246 -13.25 10.57 -16.22
C LEU A 246 -13.71 9.12 -16.05
N LYS A 247 -15.02 8.89 -15.93
CA LYS A 247 -15.66 7.59 -15.74
C LYS A 247 -15.10 6.86 -14.51
N ILE A 248 -14.89 7.59 -13.43
CA ILE A 248 -14.38 7.04 -12.17
C ILE A 248 -15.49 6.23 -11.51
N THR A 249 -15.14 5.01 -11.12
CA THR A 249 -16.07 4.03 -10.55
C THR A 249 -15.54 3.62 -9.18
N PRO A 250 -16.00 4.26 -8.10
CA PRO A 250 -15.54 3.89 -6.76
C PRO A 250 -15.85 2.43 -6.45
N THR A 251 -14.87 1.69 -5.93
CA THR A 251 -14.99 0.24 -5.68
C THR A 251 -14.67 -0.15 -4.23
N HIS A 252 -13.79 0.57 -3.54
CA HIS A 252 -13.37 0.22 -2.18
C HIS A 252 -13.54 1.39 -1.20
N LEU A 253 -13.89 1.07 0.04
CA LEU A 253 -13.70 1.94 1.20
C LEU A 253 -12.48 1.43 1.98
N VAL A 254 -11.49 2.29 2.23
CA VAL A 254 -10.34 2.00 3.09
C VAL A 254 -10.53 2.74 4.41
N CYS A 255 -10.41 2.04 5.53
CA CYS A 255 -10.58 2.62 6.86
C CYS A 255 -9.74 1.88 7.90
N SER A 256 -9.55 2.51 9.06
CA SER A 256 -8.90 1.92 10.22
C SER A 256 -9.81 0.88 10.92
N PRO A 257 -9.24 0.02 11.79
CA PRO A 257 -10.02 -0.92 12.60
C PRO A 257 -11.12 -0.27 13.45
N THR A 258 -10.97 0.98 13.89
CA THR A 258 -11.97 1.72 14.67
C THR A 258 -13.24 2.02 13.87
N LEU A 259 -13.11 2.21 12.56
CA LEU A 259 -14.22 2.48 11.64
C LEU A 259 -14.74 1.23 10.92
N ALA A 260 -14.02 0.10 11.01
CA ALA A 260 -14.27 -1.09 10.22
C ALA A 260 -15.65 -1.71 10.47
N GLU A 261 -16.11 -1.80 11.72
CA GLU A 261 -17.45 -2.33 12.02
C GLU A 261 -18.58 -1.41 11.54
N THR A 262 -18.38 -0.09 11.61
CA THR A 262 -19.31 0.89 11.02
C THR A 262 -19.37 0.72 9.51
N ALA A 263 -18.22 0.59 8.84
CA ALA A 263 -18.15 0.32 7.42
C ALA A 263 -18.86 -0.98 7.03
N ARG A 264 -18.56 -2.10 7.72
CA ARG A 264 -19.20 -3.40 7.50
C ARG A 264 -20.70 -3.33 7.69
N ALA A 265 -21.19 -2.61 8.69
CA ALA A 265 -22.62 -2.41 8.89
C ALA A 265 -23.28 -1.66 7.72
N ILE A 266 -22.61 -0.63 7.19
CA ILE A 266 -23.14 0.17 6.06
C ILE A 266 -23.22 -0.66 4.77
N PHE A 267 -22.21 -1.47 4.45
CA PHE A 267 -22.19 -2.25 3.21
C PHE A 267 -22.71 -3.69 3.35
N GLY A 268 -22.92 -4.19 4.56
CA GLY A 268 -23.26 -5.59 4.82
C GLY A 268 -24.72 -5.83 5.22
N LYS A 269 -25.39 -4.85 5.83
CA LYS A 269 -26.79 -5.03 6.28
C LYS A 269 -27.77 -5.09 5.10
N GLU A 270 -28.74 -5.99 5.18
CA GLU A 270 -29.87 -6.06 4.24
C GLU A 270 -30.83 -4.88 4.40
N LEU A 271 -31.15 -4.55 5.66
CA LEU A 271 -32.11 -3.53 6.02
C LEU A 271 -31.46 -2.45 6.88
N ILE A 272 -31.89 -1.20 6.68
CA ILE A 272 -31.54 -0.07 7.54
C ILE A 272 -32.60 0.13 8.64
N SER A 273 -32.39 1.12 9.51
CA SER A 273 -33.38 1.52 10.51
C SER A 273 -34.74 1.74 9.82
N ASN A 274 -35.81 1.24 10.45
CA ASN A 274 -37.19 1.24 9.93
C ASN A 274 -37.53 0.13 8.91
N GLY A 275 -36.60 -0.79 8.63
CA GLY A 275 -36.87 -1.98 7.81
C GLY A 275 -36.83 -1.74 6.30
N GLU A 276 -36.33 -0.59 5.86
CA GLU A 276 -36.10 -0.28 4.44
C GLU A 276 -34.88 -1.03 3.88
N SER A 277 -34.90 -1.33 2.58
CA SER A 277 -33.77 -1.98 1.90
C SER A 277 -32.54 -1.09 1.86
N ASN A 278 -31.38 -1.64 2.23
CA ASN A 278 -30.12 -0.93 2.19
C ASN A 278 -29.55 -0.83 0.76
N VAL A 279 -29.64 0.37 0.17
CA VAL A 279 -29.12 0.64 -1.18
C VAL A 279 -27.59 0.62 -1.28
N LEU A 280 -26.87 0.72 -0.15
CA LEU A 280 -25.41 0.66 -0.11
C LEU A 280 -24.89 -0.76 0.07
N LYS A 281 -25.76 -1.75 0.27
CA LYS A 281 -25.31 -3.13 0.43
C LYS A 281 -24.45 -3.58 -0.75
N GLY A 282 -23.23 -4.02 -0.46
CA GLY A 282 -22.26 -4.47 -1.47
C GLY A 282 -21.76 -3.37 -2.42
N ARG A 283 -22.07 -2.09 -2.16
CA ARG A 283 -21.69 -0.98 -3.06
C ARG A 283 -20.18 -0.76 -3.10
N LEU A 284 -19.49 -0.96 -1.99
CA LEU A 284 -18.03 -0.90 -1.88
C LEU A 284 -17.52 -2.12 -1.11
N GLN A 285 -16.32 -2.57 -1.46
CA GLN A 285 -15.56 -3.54 -0.66
C GLN A 285 -14.83 -2.81 0.47
N VAL A 286 -14.90 -3.33 1.69
CA VAL A 286 -14.24 -2.74 2.86
C VAL A 286 -12.83 -3.29 2.98
N ILE A 287 -11.85 -2.40 2.94
CA ILE A 287 -10.46 -2.66 3.29
C ILE A 287 -10.23 -2.10 4.69
N GLU A 288 -10.04 -3.00 5.65
CA GLU A 288 -9.56 -2.65 6.98
C GLU A 288 -8.03 -2.63 6.95
N ALA A 289 -7.43 -1.48 7.25
CA ALA A 289 -5.99 -1.27 7.27
C ALA A 289 -5.55 -0.82 8.68
N PRO A 290 -4.95 -1.73 9.49
CA PRO A 290 -4.44 -1.41 10.83
C PRO A 290 -3.43 -0.25 10.85
N GLU A 291 -2.71 -0.04 9.76
CA GLU A 291 -1.71 1.02 9.58
C GLU A 291 -2.33 2.43 9.54
N LEU A 292 -3.66 2.54 9.52
CA LEU A 292 -4.39 3.81 9.58
C LEU A 292 -4.68 4.30 11.01
N LEU A 293 -4.40 3.49 12.05
CA LEU A 293 -4.51 3.90 13.45
C LEU A 293 -3.55 5.07 13.78
#